data_AF-A0A7V4PA22-F1
#
_entry.id   AF-A0A7V4PA22-F1
#
_cell.length_a   1.000
_cell.length_b   1.000
_cell.length_c   1.000
_cell.angle_alpha   90.00
_cell.angle_beta   90.00
_cell.angle_gamma   90.00
#
_symmetry.space_group_name_H-M   'P 1'
#
loop_
_entity.id
_entity.type
_entity.pdbx_description
1 polymer ?
#
loop_
_entity_poly.entity_id
_entity_poly.type
_entity_poly.pdbx_seq_one_letter_code
_entity_poly.pdbx_strand_id
1 'polypeptide(L)'
;MWLRAPDRKRRDLALLVGALTLICLVFYLGLRPQEGRNYGGMTSGFRWMFWFAPLWLVVMLPAADRLARSTPGMALAAVLLTLSVLSASYPTWNPWSHPWIYRWLEWCGWQGL
;
A
#
# COMPACT_ATOMS: atom_id res chain seq x y z
N MET A 1 -11.32 13.20 8.07
CA MET A 1 -9.94 13.12 7.54
C MET A 1 -9.02 13.86 8.52
N TRP A 2 -8.00 13.20 9.08
CA TRP A 2 -7.15 13.81 10.14
C TRP A 2 -6.37 15.04 9.69
N LEU A 3 -6.18 15.24 8.38
CA LEU A 3 -5.64 16.49 7.82
C LEU A 3 -6.47 17.73 8.17
N ARG A 4 -7.77 17.55 8.49
CA ARG A 4 -8.69 18.62 8.92
C ARG A 4 -9.05 18.51 10.41
N ALA A 5 -8.34 17.68 11.18
CA ALA A 5 -8.61 17.56 12.61
C ALA A 5 -8.14 18.84 13.33
N PRO A 6 -8.90 19.33 14.33
CA PRO A 6 -8.48 20.45 15.17
C PRO A 6 -7.28 20.08 16.07
N ASP A 7 -7.09 18.79 16.36
CA ASP A 7 -5.93 18.28 17.08
C ASP A 7 -4.67 18.28 16.20
N ARG A 8 -3.72 19.14 16.57
CA ARG A 8 -2.42 19.29 15.89
C ARG A 8 -1.63 17.98 15.85
N LYS A 9 -1.67 17.16 16.90
CA LYS A 9 -0.88 15.91 16.95
C LYS A 9 -1.32 14.90 15.89
N ARG A 10 -2.64 14.73 15.71
CA ARG A 10 -3.21 13.84 14.69
C ARG A 10 -2.93 14.33 13.27
N ARG A 11 -2.98 15.65 13.06
CA ARG A 11 -2.65 16.26 11.78
C ARG A 11 -1.16 16.08 11.44
N ASP A 12 -0.28 16.36 12.40
CA ASP A 12 1.16 16.24 12.21
C ASP A 12 1.56 14.78 11.96
N LEU A 13 0.94 13.81 12.66
CA LEU A 13 1.12 12.38 12.36
C LEU A 13 0.66 12.01 10.95
N ALA A 14 -0.52 12.46 10.53
CA ALA A 14 -1.04 12.17 9.18
C ALA A 14 -0.13 12.76 8.08
N LEU A 15 0.38 13.99 8.30
CA LEU A 15 1.33 14.64 7.40
C LEU A 15 2.67 13.89 7.36
N LEU A 16 3.20 13.49 8.51
CA LEU A 16 4.44 12.71 8.60
C LEU A 16 4.32 11.38 7.86
N VAL A 17 3.28 10.60 8.14
CA VAL A 17 3.04 9.30 7.48
C VAL A 17 2.86 9.49 5.97
N GLY A 18 2.10 10.50 5.55
CA GLY A 18 1.91 10.83 4.13
C GLY A 18 3.21 11.25 3.44
N ALA A 19 4.00 12.12 4.07
CA ALA A 19 5.28 12.58 3.53
C ALA A 19 6.29 11.43 3.40
N LEU A 20 6.45 10.60 4.45
CA LEU A 20 7.35 9.45 4.40
C LEU A 20 6.89 8.42 3.34
N THR A 21 5.58 8.18 3.23
CA THR A 21 5.02 7.31 2.18
C THR A 21 5.38 7.84 0.80
N LEU A 22 5.16 9.13 0.56
CA LEU A 22 5.48 9.78 -0.72
C LEU A 22 6.97 9.73 -1.04
N ILE A 23 7.83 10.07 -0.07
CA ILE A 23 9.29 10.04 -0.23
C ILE A 23 9.75 8.62 -0.61
N CYS A 24 9.28 7.60 0.11
CA CYS A 24 9.62 6.22 -0.20
C CYS A 24 9.11 5.80 -1.58
N LEU A 25 7.88 6.13 -1.95
CA LEU A 25 7.35 5.80 -3.28
C LEU A 25 8.14 6.49 -4.40
N VAL A 26 8.47 7.77 -4.25
CA VAL A 26 9.32 8.50 -5.21
C VAL A 26 10.70 7.87 -5.32
N PHE A 27 11.31 7.51 -4.18
CA PHE A 27 12.58 6.81 -4.17
C PHE A 27 12.52 5.48 -4.95
N TYR A 28 11.51 4.65 -4.67
CA TYR A 28 11.37 3.34 -5.32
C TYR A 28 10.99 3.42 -6.79
N LEU A 29 10.02 4.25 -7.15
CA LEU A 29 9.46 4.30 -8.50
C LEU A 29 10.29 5.19 -9.44
N GLY A 30 10.81 6.31 -8.95
CA GLY A 30 11.47 7.33 -9.76
C GLY A 30 12.98 7.35 -9.68
N LEU A 31 13.58 7.04 -8.53
CA LEU A 31 15.04 7.18 -8.33
C LEU A 31 15.82 5.87 -8.43
N ARG A 32 15.12 4.72 -8.43
CA ARG A 32 15.76 3.39 -8.44
C ARG A 32 15.49 2.63 -9.73
N PRO A 33 16.54 2.13 -10.42
CA PRO A 33 16.37 1.24 -11.57
C PRO A 33 15.69 -0.07 -11.13
N GLN A 34 14.89 -0.65 -12.03
CA GLN A 34 13.97 -1.75 -11.70
C GLN A 34 14.68 -2.94 -11.03
N GLU A 35 15.79 -3.37 -11.61
CA GLU A 35 16.62 -4.49 -11.12
C GLU A 35 17.07 -4.31 -9.66
N GLY A 36 17.32 -3.07 -9.26
CA GLY A 36 17.86 -2.73 -7.94
C GLY A 36 16.83 -2.29 -6.92
N ARG A 37 15.52 -2.28 -7.23
CA ARG A 37 14.49 -1.71 -6.34
C ARG A 37 14.45 -2.41 -4.98
N ASN A 38 14.53 -3.74 -4.95
CA ASN A 38 14.49 -4.51 -3.70
C ASN A 38 15.88 -4.97 -3.21
N TYR A 39 16.94 -4.23 -3.55
CA TYR A 39 18.30 -4.42 -3.04
C TYR A 39 18.89 -5.80 -3.36
N GLY A 40 18.79 -6.24 -4.63
CA GLY A 40 19.39 -7.49 -5.12
C GLY A 40 18.55 -8.75 -4.89
N GLY A 41 17.39 -8.64 -4.24
CA GLY A 41 16.40 -9.69 -4.14
C GLY A 41 15.04 -9.23 -4.68
N MET A 42 14.12 -10.16 -4.87
CA MET A 42 12.75 -9.89 -5.29
C MET A 42 11.80 -10.00 -4.09
N THR A 43 10.83 -9.12 -3.99
CA THR A 43 9.73 -9.22 -3.01
C THR A 43 8.41 -8.87 -3.67
N SER A 44 7.31 -9.38 -3.10
CA SER A 44 5.94 -9.16 -3.60
C SER A 44 5.47 -7.71 -3.55
N GLY A 45 6.22 -6.84 -2.89
CA GLY A 45 6.05 -5.39 -2.89
C GLY A 45 7.38 -4.70 -2.67
N PHE A 46 7.37 -3.38 -2.50
CA PHE A 46 8.57 -2.65 -2.08
C PHE A 46 8.90 -2.99 -0.63
N ARG A 47 10.06 -3.60 -0.40
CA ARG A 47 10.45 -4.18 0.89
C ARG A 47 10.24 -3.25 2.08
N TRP A 48 10.61 -1.98 1.95
CA TRP A 48 10.48 -1.02 3.05
C TRP A 48 9.05 -0.51 3.24
N MET A 49 8.18 -0.60 2.24
CA MET A 49 6.79 -0.15 2.35
C MET A 49 5.95 -1.04 3.26
N PHE A 50 6.33 -2.31 3.47
CA PHE A 50 5.62 -3.20 4.41
C PHE A 50 5.62 -2.67 5.85
N TRP A 51 6.68 -1.98 6.27
CA TRP A 51 6.77 -1.38 7.61
C TRP A 51 5.79 -0.23 7.84
N PHE A 52 5.21 0.33 6.76
CA PHE A 52 4.24 1.41 6.84
C PHE A 52 2.82 0.91 7.07
N ALA A 53 2.55 -0.40 6.90
CA ALA A 53 1.23 -0.98 7.11
C ALA A 53 0.56 -0.57 8.43
N PRO A 54 1.21 -0.71 9.62
CA PRO A 54 0.59 -0.27 10.87
C PRO A 54 0.31 1.24 10.92
N LEU A 55 1.18 2.06 10.34
CA LEU A 55 1.00 3.51 10.27
C LEU A 55 -0.22 3.86 9.40
N TRP A 56 -0.35 3.20 8.24
CA TRP A 56 -1.48 3.35 7.33
C TRP A 56 -2.79 2.92 7.98
N LEU A 57 -2.82 1.81 8.73
CA LEU A 57 -3.99 1.36 9.47
C LEU A 57 -4.46 2.40 10.49
N VAL A 58 -3.53 3.07 11.17
CA VAL A 58 -3.87 4.14 12.13
C VAL A 58 -4.41 5.36 11.41
N VAL A 59 -3.73 5.86 10.37
CA VAL A 59 -4.16 7.10 9.68
C VAL A 59 -5.40 6.92 8.81
N MET A 60 -5.76 5.69 8.42
CA MET A 60 -6.96 5.41 7.62
C MET A 60 -8.26 5.41 8.44
N LEU A 61 -8.20 5.33 9.77
CA LEU A 61 -9.38 5.24 10.65
C LEU A 61 -10.49 6.26 10.29
N PRO A 62 -10.21 7.56 10.06
CA PRO A 62 -11.26 8.52 9.74
C PRO A 62 -11.92 8.30 8.37
N ALA A 63 -11.21 7.63 7.46
CA ALA A 63 -11.76 7.27 6.16
C ALA A 63 -12.67 6.04 6.31
N ALA A 64 -12.25 5.05 7.10
CA ALA A 64 -13.08 3.89 7.46
C ALA A 64 -14.36 4.33 8.18
N ASP A 65 -14.26 5.20 9.19
CA ASP A 65 -15.41 5.76 9.92
C ASP A 65 -16.39 6.51 8.99
N ARG A 66 -15.88 7.14 7.93
CA ARG A 66 -16.73 7.83 6.96
C ARG A 66 -17.44 6.86 6.04
N LEU A 67 -16.74 5.83 5.56
CA LEU A 67 -17.31 4.78 4.71
C LEU A 67 -18.36 3.96 5.46
N ALA A 68 -18.18 3.73 6.76
CA ALA A 68 -19.13 3.02 7.60
C ALA A 68 -20.48 3.73 7.79
N ARG A 69 -20.60 5.02 7.43
CA ARG A 69 -21.84 5.80 7.56
C ARG A 69 -22.87 5.50 6.47
N SER A 70 -22.52 4.74 5.44
CA SER A 70 -23.44 4.40 4.36
C SER A 70 -23.22 2.97 3.86
N THR A 71 -24.30 2.30 3.47
CA THR A 71 -24.26 0.98 2.84
C THR A 71 -23.33 0.90 1.63
N PRO A 72 -23.37 1.84 0.66
CA PRO A 72 -22.42 1.81 -0.47
C PRO A 72 -20.97 2.06 -0.02
N GLY A 73 -20.75 2.91 0.98
CA GLY A 73 -19.41 3.14 1.54
C GLY A 73 -18.84 1.89 2.19
N MET A 74 -19.66 1.16 2.93
CA MET A 74 -19.29 -0.10 3.57
C MET A 74 -19.04 -1.21 2.54
N ALA A 75 -19.85 -1.29 1.48
CA ALA A 75 -19.61 -2.21 0.37
C ALA A 75 -18.27 -1.92 -0.33
N LEU A 76 -17.97 -0.65 -0.61
CA LEU A 76 -16.69 -0.23 -1.16
C LEU A 76 -15.52 -0.59 -0.22
N ALA A 77 -15.66 -0.34 1.08
CA ALA A 77 -14.66 -0.70 2.08
C ALA A 77 -14.40 -2.22 2.10
N ALA A 78 -15.46 -3.04 2.03
CA ALA A 78 -15.35 -4.50 2.00
C ALA A 78 -14.64 -5.00 0.73
N VAL A 79 -14.93 -4.42 -0.44
CA VAL A 79 -14.25 -4.75 -1.70
C VAL A 79 -12.76 -4.40 -1.61
N LEU A 80 -12.43 -3.18 -1.17
CA LEU A 80 -11.03 -2.75 -1.02
C LEU A 80 -10.26 -3.62 -0.02
N LEU A 81 -10.90 -3.96 1.11
CA LEU A 81 -10.31 -4.85 2.12
C LEU A 81 -10.08 -6.25 1.54
N THR A 82 -11.04 -6.80 0.81
CA THR A 82 -10.90 -8.12 0.18
C THR A 82 -9.73 -8.14 -0.80
N LEU A 83 -9.61 -7.13 -1.67
CA LEU A 83 -8.48 -6.99 -2.59
C LEU A 83 -7.14 -6.86 -1.85
N SER A 84 -7.12 -6.11 -0.74
CA SER A 84 -5.94 -5.96 0.11
C SER A 84 -5.52 -7.30 0.73
N VAL A 85 -6.47 -8.05 1.31
CA VAL A 85 -6.21 -9.36 1.93
C VAL A 85 -5.74 -10.37 0.90
N LEU A 86 -6.36 -10.42 -0.29
CA LEU A 86 -5.93 -11.30 -1.37
C LEU A 86 -4.50 -10.97 -1.83
N SER A 87 -4.19 -9.68 -1.98
CA SER A 87 -2.86 -9.23 -2.38
C SER A 87 -1.79 -9.58 -1.34
N ALA A 88 -2.10 -9.41 -0.04
CA ALA A 88 -1.21 -9.75 1.05
C ALA A 88 -1.06 -11.28 1.23
N SER A 89 -2.12 -12.04 0.97
CA SER A 89 -2.14 -13.50 1.12
C SER A 89 -1.53 -14.24 -0.06
N TYR A 90 -1.43 -13.64 -1.25
CA TYR A 90 -0.89 -14.31 -2.43
C TYR A 90 0.52 -14.91 -2.23
N PRO A 91 1.52 -14.17 -1.70
CA PRO A 91 2.85 -14.72 -1.45
C PRO A 91 2.93 -15.48 -0.11
N THR A 92 1.88 -16.21 0.29
CA THR A 92 1.70 -16.77 1.65
C THR A 92 2.89 -17.61 2.13
N TRP A 93 3.49 -18.36 1.21
CA TRP A 93 4.57 -19.31 1.51
C TRP A 93 5.95 -18.79 1.11
N ASN A 94 6.01 -17.74 0.29
CA ASN A 94 7.26 -17.13 -0.13
C ASN A 94 7.08 -15.63 -0.46
N PRO A 95 7.46 -14.72 0.45
CA PRO A 95 7.39 -13.28 0.22
C PRO A 95 8.40 -12.80 -0.82
N TRP A 96 9.41 -13.63 -1.16
CA TRP A 96 10.44 -13.35 -2.15
C TRP A 96 10.01 -13.77 -3.57
N SER A 97 8.81 -13.37 -3.95
CA SER A 97 8.20 -13.69 -5.26
C SER A 97 7.55 -12.46 -5.87
N HIS A 98 7.30 -12.49 -7.19
CA HIS A 98 6.55 -11.42 -7.84
C HIS A 98 5.10 -11.34 -7.32
N PRO A 99 4.52 -10.14 -7.22
CA PRO A 99 3.10 -9.99 -6.89
C PRO A 99 2.21 -10.62 -7.95
N TRP A 100 0.99 -11.00 -7.56
CA TRP A 100 0.01 -11.61 -8.46
C TRP A 100 -0.30 -10.74 -9.69
N ILE A 101 -0.32 -9.41 -9.53
CA ILE A 101 -0.56 -8.47 -10.65
C ILE A 101 0.55 -8.58 -11.68
N TYR A 102 1.80 -8.70 -11.23
CA TYR A 102 2.93 -8.87 -12.14
C TYR A 102 2.81 -10.19 -12.91
N ARG A 103 2.51 -11.30 -12.22
CA ARG A 103 2.26 -12.60 -12.87
C ARG A 103 1.07 -12.59 -13.82
N TRP A 104 0.01 -11.86 -13.49
CA TRP A 104 -1.16 -11.71 -14.33
C TRP A 104 -0.83 -10.90 -15.60
N LEU A 105 -0.04 -9.84 -15.48
CA LEU A 105 0.45 -9.09 -16.64
C LEU A 105 1.35 -9.96 -17.53
N GLU A 106 2.24 -10.77 -16.96
CA GLU A 106 3.03 -11.76 -17.71
C GLU A 106 2.13 -12.72 -18.50
N TRP A 107 1.08 -13.25 -17.86
CA TRP A 107 0.10 -14.12 -18.52
C TRP A 107 -0.67 -13.42 -19.65
N CYS A 108 -0.94 -12.11 -19.52
CA CYS A 108 -1.51 -11.28 -20.58
C CYS A 108 -0.51 -10.94 -21.72
N GLY A 109 0.71 -11.47 -21.68
CA GLY A 109 1.74 -11.28 -22.72
C GLY A 109 2.70 -10.13 -22.46
N TRP A 110 2.71 -9.53 -21.26
CA TRP A 110 3.73 -8.55 -20.89
C TRP A 110 5.06 -9.25 -20.61
N GLN A 111 6.10 -8.97 -21.40
CA GLN A 111 7.37 -9.68 -21.31
C GLN A 111 8.34 -9.16 -20.24
N GLY A 112 7.91 -8.21 -19.40
CA GLY A 112 8.80 -7.46 -18.53
C GLY A 112 9.79 -6.60 -19.34
N LEU A 113 10.39 -5.59 -18.71
CA LEU A 113 11.55 -4.87 -19.24
C LEU A 113 12.77 -5.28 -18.43
#